data_AF-A0AA36HGW5-F1
#
_entry.id   AF-A0AA36HGW5-F1
#
_cell.length_a   1.000
_cell.length_b   1.000
_cell.length_c   1.000
_cell.angle_alpha   90.00
_cell.angle_beta   90.00
_cell.angle_gamma   90.00
#
_symmetry.space_group_name_H-M   'P 1'
#
loop_
_entity.id
_entity.type
_entity.pdbx_description
1 polymer ?
#
loop_
_entity_poly.entity_id
_entity_poly.type
_entity_poly.pdbx_seq_one_letter_code
_entity_poly.pdbx_strand_id
1 'polypeptide(L)'
;MALYTDENFITWTYENEPQRVRNDSAHSDHTYCYITDNPDEQNEQEKRASRRGVVYEVCKWSSGFGVVLIISAIAAVVLVAALLEKPSDNEVHTTAINVEITTSELQSTAAMTPTTTSHASISAAGSTSFTTTSKTKRTTILPVTTSIESTTSRRRLSTTPNPRWYYEKECACTPSKLWLDVVIVIDNSLGMPKEELDKALTNLCKVFAQVTITQGEGHQSRVGVVTYGIKADARHNLTEFNSFHEFCNRIMKIRQTNATSSNLKEGLEKAKQMFRDGRPSGFRKNVKEVILIHASVYKQSHFEDAKPLADQMKISGKEIVVVAFDQRDNPRALMQIREIATEGFYYIYEEYYIFGDVQHALCTANCFCRKKWLQYTLDTLRFGSCLRIGPGQFNWEQAKRACLRIGHESGHLATVFSKEKHNFIALMFINDSRVESPYIYHIGLSYDTKQSDYLWEQPVGSDPAKIPLRGSSFRIWNRGYPSLSGGNCVDTAQYSTKFEFGWQNIHCRYVYKPYICQMNSCDTDNYCANIEE
;
A
#
# COMPACT_ATOMS: atom_id res chain seq x y z
N MET A 1 -21.44 1.42 0.22
CA MET A 1 -21.78 2.85 0.31
C MET A 1 -22.28 3.26 -1.08
N ALA A 2 -23.55 3.66 -1.21
CA ALA A 2 -24.11 4.09 -2.49
C ALA A 2 -24.57 5.54 -2.35
N LEU A 3 -24.06 6.40 -3.23
CA LEU A 3 -24.51 7.78 -3.38
C LEU A 3 -25.59 7.81 -4.46
N TYR A 4 -26.78 8.25 -4.09
CA TYR A 4 -27.80 8.69 -5.04
C TYR A 4 -27.96 10.20 -4.91
N THR A 5 -27.82 10.88 -6.03
CA THR A 5 -28.13 12.30 -6.17
C THR A 5 -29.45 12.42 -6.89
N ASP A 6 -30.43 13.06 -6.25
CA ASP A 6 -31.57 13.65 -6.94
C ASP A 6 -31.68 15.11 -6.48
N GLU A 7 -32.21 15.98 -7.35
CA GLU A 7 -31.84 17.40 -7.50
C GLU A 7 -31.99 18.31 -6.27
N ASN A 8 -32.43 17.85 -5.09
CA ASN A 8 -32.43 18.66 -3.86
C ASN A 8 -32.17 17.89 -2.55
N PHE A 9 -31.71 16.63 -2.58
CA PHE A 9 -31.45 15.88 -1.34
C PHE A 9 -30.27 14.91 -1.44
N ILE A 10 -29.47 14.84 -0.37
CA ILE A 10 -28.50 13.77 -0.13
C ILE A 10 -29.07 12.87 0.97
N THR A 11 -29.23 11.57 0.68
CA THR A 11 -29.67 10.57 1.67
C THR A 11 -28.59 9.51 1.88
N TRP A 12 -28.44 9.06 3.14
CA TRP A 12 -27.56 7.96 3.53
C TRP A 12 -28.42 6.78 4.01
N THR A 13 -28.16 5.58 3.51
CA THR A 13 -28.76 4.35 4.06
C THR A 13 -27.70 3.29 4.32
N TYR A 14 -27.78 2.65 5.49
CA TYR A 14 -27.11 1.39 5.79
C TYR A 14 -28.08 0.25 5.46
N GLU A 15 -27.81 -0.52 4.40
CA GLU A 15 -28.55 -1.76 4.14
C GLU A 15 -27.84 -2.94 4.81
N ASN A 16 -28.49 -3.55 5.81
CA ASN A 16 -28.25 -4.92 6.21
C ASN A 16 -29.32 -5.81 5.53
N GLU A 17 -28.88 -6.90 4.90
CA GLU A 17 -29.74 -7.90 4.24
C GLU A 17 -30.69 -8.66 5.20
N PRO A 18 -31.74 -9.36 4.70
CA PRO A 18 -33.03 -9.43 5.37
C PRO A 18 -33.18 -10.64 6.29
N GLN A 19 -33.58 -10.40 7.53
CA GLN A 19 -34.22 -11.39 8.41
C GLN A 19 -35.70 -11.01 8.55
N ARG A 20 -36.60 -11.93 8.16
CA ARG A 20 -38.04 -11.85 8.40
C ARG A 20 -38.31 -11.80 9.90
N VAL A 21 -38.84 -10.69 10.42
CA VAL A 21 -39.63 -10.67 11.66
C VAL A 21 -40.78 -9.67 11.52
N ARG A 22 -41.95 -10.09 12.01
CA ARG A 22 -43.27 -9.43 11.97
C ARG A 22 -43.30 -8.06 12.66
N ASN A 23 -44.25 -7.24 12.19
CA ASN A 23 -44.83 -6.08 12.86
C ASN A 23 -44.77 -6.16 14.38
N ASP A 24 -44.15 -5.17 15.02
CA ASP A 24 -44.84 -4.21 15.89
C ASP A 24 -43.93 -3.00 16.17
N SER A 25 -44.57 -1.86 16.34
CA SER A 25 -44.06 -0.48 16.44
C SER A 25 -42.92 -0.24 17.45
N ALA A 26 -41.81 0.35 17.00
CA ALA A 26 -40.92 1.22 17.79
C ALA A 26 -40.03 2.10 16.87
N HIS A 27 -39.84 3.36 17.27
CA HIS A 27 -39.28 4.49 16.52
C HIS A 27 -37.92 4.27 15.83
N SER A 28 -37.82 4.68 14.55
CA SER A 28 -36.55 4.98 13.88
C SER A 28 -36.31 6.50 13.89
N ASP A 29 -35.25 6.93 14.59
CA ASP A 29 -34.78 8.31 14.54
C ASP A 29 -34.15 8.60 13.17
N HIS A 30 -34.84 9.38 12.35
CA HIS A 30 -34.31 9.91 11.09
C HIS A 30 -33.92 11.37 11.29
N THR A 31 -32.63 11.68 11.22
CA THR A 31 -32.11 13.05 11.20
C THR A 31 -32.05 13.55 9.76
N TYR A 32 -32.65 14.71 9.48
CA TYR A 32 -32.65 15.34 8.16
C TYR A 32 -31.90 16.67 8.22
N CYS A 33 -31.04 16.96 7.24
CA CYS A 33 -30.43 18.28 7.07
C CYS A 33 -31.06 19.02 5.89
N TYR A 34 -31.47 20.27 6.10
CA TYR A 34 -32.02 21.15 5.07
C TYR A 34 -31.08 22.34 4.87
N ILE A 35 -30.75 22.67 3.62
CA ILE A 35 -29.82 23.76 3.29
C ILE A 35 -30.57 24.76 2.40
N THR A 36 -30.72 26.00 2.86
CA THR A 36 -31.23 27.14 2.07
C THR A 36 -30.43 28.39 2.44
N ASP A 37 -30.17 29.25 1.46
CA ASP A 37 -29.50 30.54 1.65
C ASP A 37 -30.52 31.67 1.95
N ASN A 38 -31.82 31.33 2.05
CA ASN A 38 -32.91 32.28 2.33
C ASN A 38 -33.36 32.21 3.81
N PRO A 39 -33.13 33.28 4.62
CA PRO A 39 -33.45 33.29 6.05
C PRO A 39 -34.96 33.15 6.36
N ASP A 40 -35.82 33.63 5.46
CA ASP A 40 -37.27 33.59 5.66
C ASP A 40 -37.85 32.18 5.43
N GLU A 41 -37.26 31.41 4.51
CA GLU A 41 -37.60 30.00 4.29
C GLU A 41 -37.14 29.10 5.45
N GLN A 42 -35.99 29.42 6.05
CA GLN A 42 -35.47 28.71 7.21
C GLN A 42 -36.43 28.82 8.40
N ASN A 43 -36.97 30.02 8.64
CA ASN A 43 -37.89 30.31 9.74
C ASN A 43 -39.29 29.69 9.52
N GLU A 44 -39.74 29.55 8.27
CA GLU A 44 -40.95 28.79 7.92
C GLU A 44 -40.79 27.28 8.13
N GLN A 45 -39.63 26.71 7.77
CA GLN A 45 -39.31 25.28 7.93
C GLN A 45 -39.21 24.88 9.39
N GLU A 46 -38.55 25.67 10.24
CA GLU A 46 -38.48 25.44 11.70
C GLU A 46 -39.88 25.43 12.33
N LYS A 47 -40.78 26.33 11.90
CA LYS A 47 -42.19 26.36 12.35
C LYS A 47 -43.01 25.17 11.85
N ARG A 48 -42.67 24.57 10.70
CA ARG A 48 -43.34 23.36 10.18
C ARG A 48 -42.82 22.09 10.86
N ALA A 49 -41.53 22.02 11.17
CA ALA A 49 -40.90 20.90 11.90
C ALA A 49 -41.42 20.78 13.35
N SER A 50 -41.54 21.91 14.05
CA SER A 50 -42.08 21.96 15.42
C SER A 50 -43.52 21.43 15.51
N ARG A 51 -44.35 21.62 14.46
CA ARG A 51 -45.72 21.07 14.41
C ARG A 51 -45.79 19.57 14.11
N ARG A 52 -44.70 18.95 13.64
CA ARG A 52 -44.65 17.53 13.25
C ARG A 52 -43.86 16.65 14.22
N GLY A 53 -43.32 17.21 15.30
CA GLY A 53 -42.61 16.45 16.33
C GLY A 53 -41.25 15.89 15.90
N VAL A 54 -40.61 16.51 14.89
CA VAL A 54 -39.28 16.10 14.37
C VAL A 54 -38.23 17.09 14.87
N VAL A 55 -37.12 16.57 15.42
CA VAL A 55 -35.96 17.38 15.88
C VAL A 55 -35.00 17.60 14.70
N TYR A 56 -34.68 18.86 14.40
CA TYR A 56 -33.62 19.22 13.46
C TYR A 56 -32.46 19.86 14.24
N GLU A 57 -31.22 19.42 14.00
CA GLU A 57 -30.02 20.16 14.43
C GLU A 57 -29.61 21.17 13.36
N VAL A 58 -29.35 22.41 13.78
CA VAL A 58 -28.94 23.51 12.90
C VAL A 58 -27.42 23.46 12.69
N CYS A 59 -26.97 23.07 11.51
CA CYS A 59 -25.57 23.20 11.10
C CYS A 59 -25.25 24.65 10.74
N LYS A 60 -24.58 25.40 11.63
CA LYS A 60 -24.06 26.75 11.32
C LYS A 60 -22.72 26.67 10.58
N TRP A 61 -22.63 27.36 9.45
CA TRP A 61 -21.37 27.61 8.75
C TRP A 61 -20.59 28.73 9.48
N SER A 62 -19.36 28.47 9.92
CA SER A 62 -18.43 29.54 10.32
C SER A 62 -17.75 30.09 9.07
N SER A 63 -18.06 31.33 8.74
CA SER A 63 -17.62 32.04 7.54
C SER A 63 -16.12 32.34 7.54
N GLY A 64 -15.51 32.15 6.36
CA GLY A 64 -14.23 32.75 6.00
C GLY A 64 -13.17 31.76 5.58
N PHE A 65 -13.30 31.17 4.38
CA PHE A 65 -12.17 30.73 3.53
C PHE A 65 -12.65 30.20 2.15
N GLY A 66 -13.94 29.85 2.00
CA GLY A 66 -14.49 29.28 0.76
C GLY A 66 -14.72 30.25 -0.41
N VAL A 67 -14.87 31.55 -0.17
CA VAL A 67 -15.24 32.52 -1.24
C VAL A 67 -14.04 32.87 -2.14
N VAL A 68 -12.81 32.83 -1.60
CA VAL A 68 -11.61 33.22 -2.37
C VAL A 68 -11.20 32.15 -3.39
N LEU A 69 -11.36 30.86 -3.06
CA LEU A 69 -10.99 29.76 -3.96
C LEU A 69 -11.96 29.59 -5.12
N ILE A 70 -13.26 29.85 -4.91
CA ILE A 70 -14.29 29.72 -5.94
C ILE A 70 -14.22 30.89 -6.94
N ILE A 71 -13.99 32.13 -6.47
CA ILE A 71 -13.82 33.28 -7.36
C ILE A 71 -12.52 33.15 -8.19
N SER A 72 -11.45 32.57 -7.62
CA SER A 72 -10.19 32.32 -8.33
C SER A 72 -10.33 31.25 -9.40
N ALA A 73 -11.08 30.18 -9.13
CA ALA A 73 -11.33 29.10 -10.08
C ALA A 73 -12.26 29.54 -11.22
N ILE A 74 -13.28 30.36 -10.93
CA ILE A 74 -14.18 30.90 -11.95
C ILE A 74 -13.45 31.92 -12.82
N ALA A 75 -12.61 32.79 -12.25
CA ALA A 75 -11.79 33.73 -13.02
C ALA A 75 -10.78 33.01 -13.93
N ALA A 76 -10.17 31.90 -13.47
CA ALA A 76 -9.26 31.10 -14.29
C ALA A 76 -9.99 30.37 -15.44
N VAL A 77 -11.20 29.87 -15.21
CA VAL A 77 -12.01 29.22 -16.24
C VAL A 77 -12.54 30.23 -17.27
N VAL A 78 -12.93 31.44 -16.85
CA VAL A 78 -13.34 32.52 -17.76
C VAL A 78 -12.16 33.04 -18.58
N LEU A 79 -10.96 33.13 -18.00
CA LEU A 79 -9.75 33.53 -18.74
C LEU A 79 -9.31 32.47 -19.76
N VAL A 80 -9.45 31.18 -19.44
CA VAL A 80 -9.15 30.07 -20.36
C VAL A 80 -10.20 29.95 -21.46
N ALA A 81 -11.47 30.23 -21.18
CA ALA A 81 -12.53 30.27 -22.20
C ALA A 81 -12.37 31.47 -23.15
N ALA A 82 -11.97 32.65 -22.64
CA ALA A 82 -11.70 33.82 -23.47
C ALA A 82 -10.43 33.69 -24.34
N LEU A 83 -9.50 32.80 -23.99
CA LEU A 83 -8.29 32.51 -24.78
C LEU A 83 -8.51 31.46 -25.88
N LEU A 84 -9.69 30.83 -25.95
CA LEU A 84 -10.00 29.77 -26.91
C LEU A 84 -10.94 30.18 -28.05
N GLU A 85 -11.45 31.41 -28.07
CA GLU A 85 -12.17 31.97 -29.21
C GLU A 85 -11.24 32.81 -30.09
N LYS A 86 -10.82 32.27 -31.24
CA LYS A 86 -10.24 33.04 -32.34
C LYS A 86 -11.35 33.70 -33.18
N PRO A 87 -11.25 34.99 -33.52
CA PRO A 87 -11.74 35.51 -34.77
C PRO A 87 -10.65 35.47 -35.86
N SER A 88 -11.10 35.46 -37.10
CA SER A 88 -10.33 35.43 -38.34
C SER A 88 -9.65 36.75 -38.69
N ASP A 89 -8.73 36.63 -39.65
CA ASP A 89 -8.21 37.63 -40.60
C ASP A 89 -6.90 38.39 -40.29
N ASN A 90 -5.92 38.06 -41.14
CA ASN A 90 -4.85 38.87 -41.76
C ASN A 90 -4.03 39.84 -40.89
N GLU A 91 -2.74 39.56 -40.70
CA GLU A 91 -1.67 40.08 -41.56
C GLU A 91 -0.29 39.53 -41.14
N VAL A 92 0.57 39.37 -42.14
CA VAL A 92 1.96 38.91 -42.07
C VAL A 92 2.83 40.00 -41.43
N HIS A 93 3.71 39.65 -40.49
CA HIS A 93 5.13 40.02 -40.58
C HIS A 93 6.01 39.26 -39.58
N THR A 94 7.15 38.86 -40.15
CA THR A 94 8.20 37.96 -39.71
C THR A 94 9.00 38.48 -38.51
N THR A 95 9.39 37.59 -37.59
CA THR A 95 10.70 37.69 -36.93
C THR A 95 11.18 36.30 -36.50
N ALA A 96 12.22 35.83 -37.16
CA ALA A 96 12.91 34.58 -36.86
C ALA A 96 13.80 34.75 -35.62
N ILE A 97 13.73 33.80 -34.69
CA ILE A 97 14.76 33.58 -33.69
C ILE A 97 15.26 32.15 -33.90
N ASN A 98 16.48 32.06 -34.44
CA ASN A 98 17.24 30.82 -34.54
C ASN A 98 17.70 30.40 -33.14
N VAL A 99 17.40 29.16 -32.75
CA VAL A 99 18.10 28.48 -31.65
C VAL A 99 18.67 27.18 -32.21
N GLU A 100 19.99 27.16 -32.35
CA GLU A 100 20.79 25.98 -32.70
C GLU A 100 20.64 24.91 -31.62
N ILE A 101 20.32 23.68 -32.04
CA ILE A 101 20.45 22.49 -31.22
C ILE A 101 21.65 21.71 -31.75
N THR A 102 22.78 21.83 -31.04
CA THR A 102 23.95 20.96 -31.22
C THR A 102 23.60 19.54 -30.77
N THR A 103 23.57 18.61 -31.72
CA THR A 103 23.53 17.16 -31.49
C THR A 103 24.97 16.64 -31.47
N SER A 104 25.36 15.93 -30.41
CA SER A 104 26.64 15.22 -30.35
C SER A 104 26.45 13.77 -30.75
N GLU A 105 27.24 13.34 -31.74
CA GLU A 105 27.33 11.99 -32.26
C GLU A 105 28.05 11.07 -31.26
N LEU A 106 27.56 9.82 -31.15
CA LEU A 106 28.31 8.69 -30.61
C LEU A 106 28.27 7.58 -31.66
N GLN A 107 29.39 7.42 -32.36
CA GLN A 107 29.66 6.33 -33.29
C GLN A 107 29.95 5.05 -32.50
N SER A 108 29.26 3.95 -32.84
CA SER A 108 29.60 2.59 -32.42
C SER A 108 29.79 1.74 -33.67
N THR A 109 31.02 1.26 -33.86
CA THR A 109 31.42 0.31 -34.91
C THR A 109 31.00 -1.12 -34.59
N ALA A 110 30.89 -1.92 -35.65
CA ALA A 110 30.22 -3.20 -35.72
C ALA A 110 31.09 -4.42 -35.34
N ALA A 111 30.38 -5.43 -34.77
CA ALA A 111 30.42 -6.88 -35.00
C ALA A 111 31.73 -7.62 -35.34
N MET A 112 31.98 -8.72 -34.60
CA MET A 112 32.28 -10.04 -35.19
C MET A 112 32.03 -11.20 -34.21
N THR A 113 31.44 -12.26 -34.74
CA THR A 113 30.95 -13.52 -34.13
C THR A 113 31.96 -14.69 -34.41
N PRO A 114 31.70 -15.98 -34.07
CA PRO A 114 32.45 -16.74 -33.06
C PRO A 114 33.29 -17.90 -33.66
N THR A 115 33.85 -18.79 -32.81
CA THR A 115 33.68 -20.28 -32.80
C THR A 115 34.96 -21.04 -32.35
N THR A 116 34.74 -22.05 -31.48
CA THR A 116 35.45 -23.33 -31.28
C THR A 116 36.88 -23.39 -30.73
N THR A 117 37.05 -24.09 -29.59
CA THR A 117 37.96 -25.26 -29.50
C THR A 117 37.50 -26.24 -28.42
N SER A 118 37.61 -27.54 -28.72
CA SER A 118 37.26 -28.73 -27.95
C SER A 118 38.48 -29.34 -27.21
N HIS A 119 38.22 -30.42 -26.44
CA HIS A 119 39.13 -31.43 -25.84
C HIS A 119 39.79 -31.06 -24.50
N ALA A 120 39.98 -31.95 -23.52
CA ALA A 120 39.67 -33.38 -23.35
C ALA A 120 39.78 -33.76 -21.85
N SER A 121 39.16 -34.90 -21.52
CA SER A 121 39.21 -35.63 -20.26
C SER A 121 40.57 -36.31 -20.02
N ILE A 122 41.03 -36.40 -18.75
CA ILE A 122 41.91 -37.49 -18.27
C ILE A 122 41.50 -37.89 -16.83
N SER A 123 41.38 -39.21 -16.66
CA SER A 123 41.11 -39.97 -15.44
C SER A 123 42.41 -40.41 -14.75
N ALA A 124 42.40 -40.60 -13.43
CA ALA A 124 43.14 -41.66 -12.68
C ALA A 124 42.73 -41.61 -11.19
N ALA A 125 42.10 -42.68 -10.67
CA ALA A 125 42.69 -43.65 -9.72
C ALA A 125 43.15 -43.02 -8.38
N GLY A 126 42.69 -43.38 -7.20
CA GLY A 126 42.25 -44.67 -6.67
C GLY A 126 43.15 -45.00 -5.47
N SER A 127 42.59 -45.18 -4.27
CA SER A 127 43.12 -46.10 -3.24
C SER A 127 42.19 -46.20 -2.03
N THR A 128 41.86 -47.45 -1.75
CA THR A 128 41.13 -48.02 -0.63
C THR A 128 42.01 -48.13 0.62
N SER A 129 41.37 -48.18 1.79
CA SER A 129 41.87 -48.94 2.94
C SER A 129 40.69 -49.35 3.83
N PHE A 130 40.49 -50.66 3.92
CA PHE A 130 39.58 -51.35 4.82
C PHE A 130 40.32 -51.75 6.10
N THR A 131 39.64 -51.74 7.24
CA THR A 131 40.03 -52.58 8.40
C THR A 131 38.80 -53.27 9.00
N THR A 132 38.85 -54.59 8.96
CA THR A 132 38.05 -55.64 9.63
C THR A 132 38.08 -55.51 11.17
N THR A 133 37.18 -56.04 12.01
CA THR A 133 36.71 -57.44 12.14
C THR A 133 35.51 -57.53 13.13
N SER A 134 34.82 -58.67 13.10
CA SER A 134 33.53 -59.02 13.71
C SER A 134 33.56 -59.63 15.14
N LYS A 135 32.35 -59.68 15.78
CA LYS A 135 31.81 -60.74 16.70
C LYS A 135 32.36 -60.81 18.14
N THR A 136 31.66 -61.17 19.24
CA THR A 136 30.28 -61.62 19.58
C THR A 136 30.12 -61.73 21.12
N LYS A 137 28.88 -61.61 21.64
CA LYS A 137 28.27 -62.24 22.86
C LYS A 137 28.46 -61.65 24.29
N ARG A 138 27.27 -61.33 24.85
CA ARG A 138 26.62 -61.92 26.05
C ARG A 138 26.57 -61.06 27.34
N THR A 139 25.34 -60.64 27.63
CA THR A 139 24.62 -60.62 28.93
C THR A 139 25.24 -59.89 30.12
N THR A 140 24.64 -58.74 30.48
CA THR A 140 24.38 -58.40 31.88
C THR A 140 23.06 -57.64 32.01
N ILE A 141 22.38 -57.94 33.11
CA ILE A 141 20.99 -57.67 33.49
C ILE A 141 20.83 -56.22 33.98
N LEU A 142 19.71 -55.58 33.60
CA LEU A 142 19.24 -54.28 34.12
C LEU A 142 18.65 -54.42 35.53
N PRO A 143 18.78 -53.41 36.41
CA PRO A 143 17.82 -53.19 37.48
C PRO A 143 16.61 -52.42 36.96
N VAL A 144 15.44 -52.92 37.34
CA VAL A 144 14.11 -52.36 37.11
C VAL A 144 13.90 -51.15 38.01
N THR A 145 13.52 -50.01 37.43
CA THR A 145 12.67 -49.04 38.14
C THR A 145 11.61 -48.52 37.19
N THR A 146 10.38 -48.68 37.66
CA THR A 146 9.08 -48.51 37.01
C THR A 146 8.80 -47.06 36.64
N SER A 147 8.40 -46.80 35.39
CA SER A 147 7.58 -45.64 35.06
C SER A 147 6.47 -46.08 34.10
N ILE A 148 5.24 -45.81 34.54
CA ILE A 148 3.96 -46.17 33.92
C ILE A 148 3.84 -45.49 32.55
N GLU A 149 3.81 -46.27 31.47
CA GLU A 149 3.40 -45.79 30.15
C GLU A 149 1.88 -45.84 30.04
N SER A 150 1.25 -44.66 29.99
CA SER A 150 -0.11 -44.52 29.50
C SER A 150 -0.08 -44.37 27.98
N THR A 151 -0.57 -45.40 27.30
CA THR A 151 -0.88 -45.38 25.88
C THR A 151 -1.91 -44.30 25.57
N THR A 152 -1.51 -43.23 24.87
CA THR A 152 -2.43 -42.44 24.04
C THR A 152 -1.78 -42.14 22.70
N SER A 153 -2.27 -42.85 21.68
CA SER A 153 -2.02 -42.58 20.26
C SER A 153 -2.37 -41.14 19.93
N ARG A 154 -1.35 -40.27 19.85
CA ARG A 154 -1.51 -38.88 19.41
C ARG A 154 -1.54 -38.85 17.88
N ARG A 155 -2.76 -38.98 17.35
CA ARG A 155 -3.11 -38.61 15.98
C ARG A 155 -2.58 -37.20 15.73
N ARG A 156 -1.58 -37.08 14.87
CA ARG A 156 -1.01 -35.80 14.41
C ARG A 156 -2.13 -35.06 13.69
N LEU A 157 -2.77 -34.11 14.38
CA LEU A 157 -3.75 -33.22 13.76
C LEU A 157 -2.96 -32.25 12.89
N SER A 158 -2.88 -32.58 11.60
CA SER A 158 -2.50 -31.64 10.56
C SER A 158 -3.55 -30.54 10.55
N THR A 159 -3.21 -29.39 11.14
CA THR A 159 -3.95 -28.15 10.96
C THR A 159 -3.45 -27.48 9.69
N THR A 160 -3.78 -28.03 8.53
CA THR A 160 -3.92 -27.21 7.32
C THR A 160 -5.22 -26.42 7.49
N PRO A 161 -5.19 -25.08 7.61
CA PRO A 161 -6.41 -24.30 7.49
C PRO A 161 -6.91 -24.53 6.06
N ASN A 162 -8.03 -25.24 5.91
CA ASN A 162 -8.74 -25.25 4.64
C ASN A 162 -9.36 -23.84 4.53
N PRO A 163 -8.86 -22.92 3.68
CA PRO A 163 -9.48 -21.62 3.57
C PRO A 163 -10.80 -21.89 2.87
N ARG A 164 -11.90 -21.82 3.64
CA ARG A 164 -13.25 -21.98 3.11
C ARG A 164 -13.53 -20.93 2.03
N TRP A 165 -12.74 -19.85 2.01
CA TRP A 165 -12.78 -18.75 1.06
C TRP A 165 -11.37 -18.22 0.76
N TYR A 166 -11.11 -17.84 -0.50
CA TYR A 166 -9.92 -17.12 -0.95
C TYR A 166 -10.19 -15.61 -0.93
N TYR A 167 -9.20 -14.85 -0.44
CA TYR A 167 -9.27 -13.40 -0.32
C TYR A 167 -8.10 -12.75 -1.05
N GLU A 168 -8.18 -11.44 -1.25
CA GLU A 168 -7.06 -10.68 -1.79
C GLU A 168 -5.86 -10.76 -0.85
N LYS A 169 -4.67 -10.96 -1.43
CA LYS A 169 -3.45 -11.12 -0.65
C LYS A 169 -3.15 -9.82 0.11
N GLU A 170 -3.10 -9.90 1.42
CA GLU A 170 -2.60 -8.83 2.28
C GLU A 170 -1.06 -8.78 2.24
N CYS A 171 -0.49 -7.62 2.59
CA CYS A 171 0.95 -7.49 2.75
C CYS A 171 1.42 -8.34 3.94
N ALA A 172 2.47 -9.14 3.74
CA ALA A 172 3.08 -9.85 4.87
C ALA A 172 3.71 -8.88 5.86
N CYS A 173 3.54 -9.14 7.16
CA CYS A 173 4.15 -8.36 8.24
C CYS A 173 4.93 -9.25 9.21
N THR A 174 6.18 -9.51 8.87
CA THR A 174 7.17 -10.18 9.72
C THR A 174 8.24 -9.16 10.13
N PRO A 175 8.17 -8.57 11.35
CA PRO A 175 9.07 -7.47 11.75
C PRO A 175 10.57 -7.77 11.60
N SER A 176 10.98 -9.02 11.84
CA SER A 176 12.39 -9.44 11.69
C SER A 176 12.89 -9.45 10.25
N LYS A 177 11.98 -9.31 9.27
CA LYS A 177 12.29 -9.26 7.85
C LYS A 177 12.09 -7.87 7.23
N LEU A 178 11.76 -6.84 8.02
CA LEU A 178 11.67 -5.47 7.51
C LEU A 178 13.00 -5.00 6.91
N TRP A 179 12.93 -4.29 5.78
CA TRP A 179 14.08 -3.59 5.19
C TRP A 179 13.74 -2.12 4.94
N LEU A 180 13.94 -1.32 5.97
CA LEU A 180 13.63 0.10 5.95
C LEU A 180 14.86 0.90 6.40
N ASP A 181 14.97 2.13 5.90
CA ASP A 181 15.76 3.14 6.58
C ASP A 181 14.79 4.04 7.35
N VAL A 182 14.84 3.99 8.68
CA VAL A 182 13.93 4.73 9.55
C VAL A 182 14.70 5.85 10.25
N VAL A 183 14.25 7.09 10.11
CA VAL A 183 14.74 8.21 10.92
C VAL A 183 13.69 8.58 11.95
N ILE A 184 14.03 8.37 13.21
CA ILE A 184 13.17 8.72 14.34
C ILE A 184 13.42 10.19 14.69
N VAL A 185 12.36 10.98 14.80
CA VAL A 185 12.40 12.41 15.14
C VAL A 185 11.64 12.60 16.45
N ILE A 186 12.37 12.95 17.52
CA ILE A 186 11.85 12.98 18.89
C ILE A 186 11.82 14.43 19.39
N ASP A 187 10.64 14.92 19.78
CA ASP A 187 10.52 16.15 20.55
C ASP A 187 11.17 15.94 21.92
N ASN A 188 12.18 16.74 22.24
CA ASN A 188 12.79 16.76 23.57
C ASN A 188 12.82 18.18 24.16
N SER A 189 11.88 19.02 23.76
CA SER A 189 11.63 20.33 24.36
C SER A 189 10.94 20.22 25.72
N LEU A 190 10.79 21.36 26.41
CA LEU A 190 9.94 21.46 27.60
C LEU A 190 8.48 21.11 27.33
N GLY A 191 8.05 21.23 26.07
CA GLY A 191 6.73 20.80 25.60
C GLY A 191 6.54 19.30 25.66
N MET A 192 7.60 18.46 25.73
CA MET A 192 7.52 17.02 25.92
C MET A 192 7.99 16.66 27.34
N PRO A 193 7.09 16.63 28.35
CA PRO A 193 7.43 16.28 29.73
C PRO A 193 8.27 15.01 29.81
N LYS A 194 9.15 14.96 30.81
CA LYS A 194 10.07 13.84 31.01
C LYS A 194 9.35 12.47 31.00
N GLU A 195 8.17 12.38 31.62
CA GLU A 195 7.38 11.14 31.64
C GLU A 195 6.89 10.74 30.24
N GLU A 196 6.44 11.69 29.43
CA GLU A 196 6.03 11.43 28.04
C GLU A 196 7.23 11.04 27.18
N LEU A 197 8.38 11.71 27.36
CA LEU A 197 9.62 11.35 26.68
C LEU A 197 10.07 9.93 27.05
N ASP A 198 10.03 9.56 28.34
CA ASP A 198 10.39 8.21 28.79
C ASP A 198 9.43 7.15 28.20
N LYS A 199 8.14 7.48 28.07
CA LYS A 199 7.14 6.64 27.38
C LYS A 199 7.44 6.49 25.88
N ALA A 200 7.79 7.58 25.19
CA ALA A 200 8.20 7.55 23.78
C ALA A 200 9.42 6.65 23.55
N LEU A 201 10.47 6.81 24.35
CA LEU A 201 11.69 6.00 24.25
C LEU A 201 11.41 4.51 24.53
N THR A 202 10.57 4.22 25.53
CA THR A 202 10.14 2.85 25.85
C THR A 202 9.33 2.24 24.70
N ASN A 203 8.41 3.00 24.10
CA ASN A 203 7.64 2.55 22.95
C ASN A 203 8.55 2.22 21.76
N LEU A 204 9.52 3.07 21.45
CA LEU A 204 10.50 2.83 20.39
C LEU A 204 11.27 1.52 20.62
N CYS A 205 11.72 1.24 21.84
CA CYS A 205 12.33 -0.05 22.14
C CYS A 205 11.37 -1.23 21.90
N LYS A 206 10.07 -1.09 22.20
CA LYS A 206 9.08 -2.15 21.92
C LYS A 206 8.86 -2.35 20.41
N VAL A 207 8.70 -1.26 19.65
CA VAL A 207 8.50 -1.27 18.19
C VAL A 207 9.65 -2.00 17.49
N PHE A 208 10.88 -1.72 17.89
CA PHE A 208 12.08 -2.27 17.24
C PHE A 208 12.58 -3.59 17.84
N ALA A 209 11.93 -4.14 18.87
CA ALA A 209 12.40 -5.35 19.57
C ALA A 209 12.56 -6.57 18.67
N GLN A 210 11.72 -6.68 17.64
CA GLN A 210 11.74 -7.78 16.68
C GLN A 210 12.36 -7.40 15.33
N VAL A 211 12.81 -6.15 15.17
CA VAL A 211 13.36 -5.64 13.91
C VAL A 211 14.84 -5.98 13.82
N THR A 212 15.26 -6.53 12.69
CA THR A 212 16.69 -6.77 12.41
C THR A 212 17.38 -5.45 12.08
N ILE A 213 18.08 -4.86 13.05
CA ILE A 213 18.84 -3.62 12.89
C ILE A 213 20.30 -3.93 12.59
N THR A 214 20.73 -3.73 11.34
CA THR A 214 22.09 -4.01 10.85
C THR A 214 22.40 -3.16 9.61
N GLN A 215 23.65 -3.17 9.15
CA GLN A 215 24.14 -2.31 8.06
C GLN A 215 24.23 -2.98 6.67
N GLY A 216 23.82 -4.25 6.56
CA GLY A 216 23.92 -5.04 5.33
C GLY A 216 22.72 -4.90 4.39
N GLU A 217 22.79 -5.60 3.27
CA GLU A 217 21.70 -5.72 2.29
C GLU A 217 20.69 -6.81 2.68
N GLY A 218 19.53 -6.83 2.02
CA GLY A 218 18.47 -7.82 2.28
C GLY A 218 17.43 -7.34 3.29
N HIS A 219 16.86 -8.31 4.01
CA HIS A 219 15.86 -8.15 5.08
C HIS A 219 16.48 -7.56 6.36
N GLN A 220 16.99 -6.33 6.25
CA GLN A 220 17.70 -5.62 7.31
C GLN A 220 17.32 -4.15 7.29
N SER A 221 17.03 -3.59 8.45
CA SER A 221 16.66 -2.18 8.60
C SER A 221 17.77 -1.36 9.25
N ARG A 222 17.85 -0.08 8.92
CA ARG A 222 18.73 0.90 9.56
C ARG A 222 17.90 1.92 10.30
N VAL A 223 18.43 2.43 11.41
CA VAL A 223 17.73 3.41 12.24
C VAL A 223 18.65 4.60 12.51
N GLY A 224 18.13 5.80 12.33
CA GLY A 224 18.75 7.05 12.71
C GLY A 224 17.87 7.78 13.72
N VAL A 225 18.46 8.66 14.52
CA VAL A 225 17.76 9.37 15.58
C VAL A 225 18.11 10.85 15.56
N VAL A 226 17.06 11.67 15.47
CA VAL A 226 17.08 13.12 15.56
C VAL A 226 16.27 13.51 16.80
N THR A 227 16.78 14.47 17.57
CA THR A 227 16.02 15.13 18.64
C THR A 227 15.84 16.60 18.31
N TYR A 228 14.71 17.20 18.68
CA TYR A 228 14.49 18.61 18.41
C TYR A 228 13.77 19.36 19.54
N GLY A 229 14.12 20.64 19.66
CA GLY A 229 13.40 21.68 20.40
C GLY A 229 13.34 22.93 19.53
N ILE A 230 14.00 24.02 19.92
CA ILE A 230 14.21 25.20 19.03
C ILE A 230 15.07 24.83 17.81
N LYS A 231 16.07 23.96 18.01
CA LYS A 231 16.98 23.42 16.99
C LYS A 231 16.92 21.89 17.00
N ALA A 232 17.38 21.27 15.92
CA ALA A 232 17.50 19.81 15.82
C ALA A 232 18.94 19.30 15.83
N ASP A 233 19.16 18.21 16.57
CA ASP A 233 20.42 17.50 16.67
C ASP A 233 20.28 16.08 16.09
N ALA A 234 21.24 15.69 15.25
CA ALA A 234 21.41 14.29 14.85
C ALA A 234 22.13 13.57 16.00
N ARG A 235 21.40 12.74 16.75
CA ARG A 235 21.97 11.97 17.87
C ARG A 235 22.72 10.76 17.35
N HIS A 236 22.14 10.09 16.36
CA HIS A 236 22.65 8.85 15.76
C HIS A 236 22.35 8.82 14.27
N ASN A 237 23.35 8.61 13.44
CA ASN A 237 23.17 8.42 12.01
C ASN A 237 22.67 7.01 11.67
N LEU A 238 22.11 6.84 10.47
CA LEU A 238 21.60 5.55 9.97
C LEU A 238 22.64 4.41 10.01
N THR A 239 23.93 4.75 9.96
CA THR A 239 25.04 3.79 9.90
C THR A 239 25.61 3.38 11.25
N GLU A 240 25.07 3.88 12.36
CA GLU A 240 25.70 3.68 13.67
C GLU A 240 25.25 2.41 14.39
N PHE A 241 23.98 2.02 14.31
CA PHE A 241 23.49 0.87 15.08
C PHE A 241 23.71 -0.46 14.36
N ASN A 242 24.20 -1.46 15.09
CA ASN A 242 24.40 -2.81 14.56
C ASN A 242 23.54 -3.89 15.26
N SER A 243 22.70 -3.48 16.22
CA SER A 243 21.76 -4.38 16.88
C SER A 243 20.63 -3.61 17.56
N PHE A 244 19.53 -4.31 17.83
CA PHE A 244 18.45 -3.82 18.68
C PHE A 244 18.93 -3.39 20.08
N HIS A 245 19.81 -4.17 20.71
CA HIS A 245 20.29 -3.89 22.05
C HIS A 245 21.10 -2.57 22.11
N GLU A 246 21.98 -2.36 21.13
CA GLU A 246 22.73 -1.11 21.01
C GLU A 246 21.80 0.09 20.79
N PHE A 247 20.84 -0.05 19.87
CA PHE A 247 19.81 0.96 19.61
C PHE A 247 19.07 1.35 20.88
N CYS A 248 18.45 0.39 21.58
CA CYS A 248 17.65 0.67 22.76
C CYS A 248 18.51 1.30 23.89
N ASN A 249 19.71 0.75 24.16
CA ASN A 249 20.61 1.30 25.19
C ASN A 249 21.03 2.75 24.93
N ARG A 250 21.17 3.14 23.65
CA ARG A 250 21.61 4.49 23.27
C ARG A 250 20.45 5.48 23.31
N ILE A 251 19.27 5.13 22.80
CA ILE A 251 18.12 6.05 22.83
C ILE A 251 17.60 6.31 24.24
N MET A 252 17.67 5.34 25.17
CA MET A 252 17.23 5.52 26.56
C MET A 252 18.05 6.55 27.34
N LYS A 253 19.17 7.03 26.78
CA LYS A 253 20.00 8.11 27.34
C LYS A 253 19.55 9.50 26.89
N ILE A 254 18.60 9.60 25.95
CA ILE A 254 18.05 10.89 25.51
C ILE A 254 17.35 11.55 26.70
N ARG A 255 17.55 12.87 26.83
CA ARG A 255 17.01 13.69 27.90
C ARG A 255 16.26 14.87 27.32
N GLN A 256 15.27 15.32 28.08
CA GLN A 256 14.59 16.58 27.84
C GLN A 256 15.62 17.73 27.95
N THR A 257 15.43 18.75 27.12
CA THR A 257 16.20 19.98 27.11
C THR A 257 15.41 21.11 27.75
N ASN A 258 16.09 22.23 28.00
CA ASN A 258 15.44 23.45 28.50
C ASN A 258 14.82 24.29 27.37
N ALA A 259 14.64 23.73 26.15
CA ALA A 259 14.06 24.46 25.03
C ALA A 259 12.56 24.71 25.27
N THR A 260 12.14 25.97 25.26
CA THR A 260 10.75 26.38 25.52
C THR A 260 9.84 26.27 24.29
N SER A 261 10.39 25.95 23.12
CA SER A 261 9.63 25.70 21.89
C SER A 261 10.01 24.36 21.24
N SER A 262 9.10 23.89 20.37
CA SER A 262 9.18 22.66 19.61
C SER A 262 9.03 23.01 18.12
N ASN A 263 10.14 22.96 17.39
CA ASN A 263 10.21 23.32 15.97
C ASN A 263 10.42 22.05 15.13
N LEU A 264 9.31 21.41 14.76
CA LEU A 264 9.32 20.16 14.01
C LEU A 264 10.00 20.30 12.63
N LYS A 265 9.95 21.49 12.03
CA LYS A 265 10.61 21.76 10.74
C LYS A 265 12.11 21.50 10.82
N GLU A 266 12.78 21.96 11.88
CA GLU A 266 14.21 21.67 12.12
C GLU A 266 14.46 20.16 12.22
N GLY A 267 13.57 19.43 12.90
CA GLY A 267 13.63 17.97 13.00
C GLY A 267 13.54 17.29 11.63
N LEU A 268 12.60 17.72 10.78
CA LEU A 268 12.43 17.21 9.43
C LEU A 268 13.60 17.58 8.50
N GLU A 269 14.16 18.78 8.61
CA GLU A 269 15.34 19.19 7.85
C GLU A 269 16.55 18.31 8.21
N LYS A 270 16.75 18.02 9.49
CA LYS A 270 17.81 17.12 9.95
C LYS A 270 17.58 15.68 9.49
N ALA A 271 16.33 15.20 9.50
CA ALA A 271 15.99 13.88 8.97
C ALA A 271 16.25 13.78 7.47
N LYS A 272 15.87 14.81 6.70
CA LYS A 272 16.17 14.92 5.27
C LYS A 272 17.66 14.87 5.00
N GLN A 273 18.47 15.58 5.80
CA GLN A 273 19.92 15.53 5.72
C GLN A 273 20.45 14.11 5.99
N MET A 274 19.97 13.46 7.06
CA MET A 274 20.41 12.13 7.44
C MET A 274 20.16 11.07 6.37
N PHE A 275 19.02 11.13 5.66
CA PHE A 275 18.77 10.25 4.51
C PHE A 275 19.76 10.47 3.37
N ARG A 276 20.06 11.74 3.04
CA ARG A 276 21.04 12.08 2.00
C ARG A 276 22.42 11.56 2.34
N ASP A 277 22.85 11.77 3.58
CA ASP A 277 24.19 11.40 4.04
C ASP A 277 24.32 9.87 4.21
N GLY A 278 23.25 9.19 4.62
CA GLY A 278 23.21 7.74 4.82
C GLY A 278 23.06 6.89 3.55
N ARG A 279 22.90 7.52 2.38
CA ARG A 279 22.75 6.85 1.08
C ARG A 279 23.69 7.44 0.01
N PRO A 280 25.01 7.49 0.26
CA PRO A 280 25.95 7.99 -0.73
C PRO A 280 25.84 7.17 -2.03
N SER A 281 25.87 7.86 -3.18
CA SER A 281 25.81 7.24 -4.51
C SER A 281 24.59 6.35 -4.78
N GLY A 282 23.49 6.56 -4.05
CA GLY A 282 22.27 5.76 -4.21
C GLY A 282 22.43 4.32 -3.71
N PHE A 283 23.19 4.13 -2.64
CA PHE A 283 23.14 2.90 -1.84
C PHE A 283 21.71 2.60 -1.38
N ARG A 284 21.32 1.31 -1.34
CA ARG A 284 19.99 0.86 -0.87
C ARG A 284 18.80 1.51 -1.59
N LYS A 285 18.89 1.69 -2.92
CA LYS A 285 17.81 2.24 -3.77
C LYS A 285 16.47 1.49 -3.65
N ASN A 286 16.50 0.21 -3.33
CA ASN A 286 15.33 -0.65 -3.16
C ASN A 286 14.68 -0.58 -1.76
N VAL A 287 15.24 0.24 -0.86
CA VAL A 287 14.80 0.36 0.55
C VAL A 287 13.94 1.60 0.72
N LYS A 288 12.79 1.47 1.38
CA LYS A 288 11.91 2.60 1.68
C LYS A 288 12.42 3.41 2.86
N GLU A 289 12.13 4.71 2.81
CA GLU A 289 12.55 5.71 3.80
C GLU A 289 11.34 6.09 4.64
N VAL A 290 11.45 5.96 5.96
CA VAL A 290 10.36 6.26 6.90
C VAL A 290 10.83 7.26 7.94
N ILE A 291 10.01 8.29 8.19
CA ILE A 291 10.19 9.21 9.31
C ILE A 291 9.23 8.80 10.41
N LEU A 292 9.73 8.55 11.61
CA LEU A 292 8.90 8.22 12.77
C LEU A 292 8.97 9.35 13.80
N ILE A 293 7.92 10.15 13.86
CA ILE A 293 7.83 11.34 14.71
C ILE A 293 7.17 10.97 16.04
N HIS A 294 7.80 11.34 17.14
CA HIS A 294 7.18 11.36 18.48
C HIS A 294 7.15 12.80 18.96
N ALA A 295 5.96 13.36 19.15
CA ALA A 295 5.79 14.76 19.50
C ALA A 295 4.56 14.96 20.39
N SER A 296 4.64 15.90 21.34
CA SER A 296 3.54 16.29 22.22
C SER A 296 2.94 17.65 21.86
N VAL A 297 3.74 18.53 21.26
CA VAL A 297 3.33 19.88 20.88
C VAL A 297 3.66 20.13 19.42
N TYR A 298 2.69 20.69 18.69
CA TYR A 298 2.90 21.22 17.36
C TYR A 298 2.40 22.66 17.30
N LYS A 299 3.23 23.56 16.77
CA LYS A 299 2.87 24.95 16.52
C LYS A 299 2.91 25.20 15.03
N GLN A 300 1.76 25.46 14.43
CA GLN A 300 1.72 26.02 13.08
C GLN A 300 2.05 27.52 13.17
N SER A 301 3.33 27.88 12.97
CA SER A 301 3.77 29.27 12.87
C SER A 301 4.39 29.49 11.48
N HIS A 302 4.20 30.66 10.87
CA HIS A 302 4.59 30.90 9.46
C HIS A 302 6.07 30.56 9.12
N PHE A 303 6.99 30.63 10.09
CA PHE A 303 8.40 30.30 9.88
C PHE A 303 8.80 28.89 10.33
N GLU A 304 8.05 28.28 11.26
CA GLU A 304 8.29 26.93 11.81
C GLU A 304 7.32 25.88 11.23
N ASP A 305 6.46 26.27 10.28
CA ASP A 305 5.48 25.36 9.66
C ASP A 305 6.20 24.22 8.94
N ALA A 306 6.05 23.02 9.49
CA ALA A 306 6.67 21.81 8.98
C ALA A 306 5.90 21.22 7.80
N LYS A 307 4.64 21.63 7.59
CA LYS A 307 3.74 21.04 6.59
C LYS A 307 4.28 21.08 5.16
N PRO A 308 4.77 22.22 4.63
CA PRO A 308 5.30 22.25 3.26
C PRO A 308 6.48 21.30 3.04
N LEU A 309 7.34 21.16 4.06
CA LEU A 309 8.47 20.23 4.01
C LEU A 309 8.01 18.78 4.10
N ALA A 310 7.06 18.48 4.99
CA ALA A 310 6.46 17.16 5.11
C ALA A 310 5.79 16.72 3.81
N ASP A 311 5.02 17.61 3.17
CA ASP A 311 4.39 17.36 1.87
C ASP A 311 5.43 17.09 0.77
N GLN A 312 6.51 17.86 0.72
CA GLN A 312 7.63 17.58 -0.20
C GLN A 312 8.26 16.20 0.06
N MET A 313 8.44 15.82 1.33
CA MET A 313 9.03 14.52 1.69
C MET A 313 8.10 13.36 1.28
N LYS A 314 6.79 13.49 1.52
CA LYS A 314 5.76 12.54 1.06
C LYS A 314 5.76 12.38 -0.46
N ILE A 315 5.77 13.50 -1.20
CA ILE A 315 5.87 13.48 -2.68
C ILE A 315 7.16 12.81 -3.15
N SER A 316 8.26 12.94 -2.41
CA SER A 316 9.54 12.25 -2.71
C SER A 316 9.53 10.75 -2.39
N GLY A 317 8.40 10.20 -1.93
CA GLY A 317 8.22 8.78 -1.64
C GLY A 317 8.64 8.36 -0.23
N LYS A 318 8.77 9.31 0.71
CA LYS A 318 9.01 9.03 2.13
C LYS A 318 7.70 8.90 2.86
N GLU A 319 7.59 7.92 3.74
CA GLU A 319 6.43 7.80 4.61
C GLU A 319 6.69 8.52 5.93
N ILE A 320 5.67 9.20 6.46
CA ILE A 320 5.77 9.91 7.73
C ILE A 320 4.75 9.31 8.70
N VAL A 321 5.26 8.64 9.74
CA VAL A 321 4.48 8.11 10.85
C VAL A 321 4.54 9.10 12.00
N VAL A 322 3.39 9.50 12.53
CA VAL A 322 3.30 10.44 13.67
C VAL A 322 2.66 9.73 14.86
N VAL A 323 3.36 9.75 15.99
CA VAL A 323 2.85 9.37 17.30
C VAL A 323 2.73 10.65 18.13
N ALA A 324 1.49 11.11 18.31
CA ALA A 324 1.18 12.32 19.03
C ALA A 324 0.86 12.02 20.51
N PHE A 325 1.49 12.73 21.43
CA PHE A 325 1.17 12.67 22.86
C PHE A 325 0.11 13.74 23.16
N ASP A 326 -1.07 13.30 23.59
CA ASP A 326 -2.19 14.19 23.89
C ASP A 326 -1.94 14.98 25.18
N GLN A 327 -1.56 16.24 25.00
CA GLN A 327 -1.62 17.24 26.05
C GLN A 327 -3.00 17.88 26.00
N ARG A 328 -3.91 17.32 26.80
CA ARG A 328 -5.36 17.60 26.89
C ARG A 328 -5.78 19.07 26.91
N ASP A 329 -4.82 19.98 27.07
CA ASP A 329 -4.98 21.43 27.13
C ASP A 329 -4.88 22.12 25.75
N ASN A 330 -4.51 21.42 24.67
CA ASN A 330 -4.40 22.01 23.33
C ASN A 330 -4.88 21.09 22.18
N PRO A 331 -6.21 20.92 22.02
CA PRO A 331 -6.78 20.07 20.96
C PRO A 331 -6.42 20.53 19.53
N ARG A 332 -6.07 21.80 19.34
CA ARG A 332 -5.69 22.34 18.03
C ARG A 332 -4.33 21.82 17.55
N ALA A 333 -3.38 21.61 18.47
CA ALA A 333 -2.07 21.06 18.14
C ALA A 333 -2.17 19.63 17.57
N LEU A 334 -3.07 18.81 18.12
CA LEU A 334 -3.33 17.45 17.63
C LEU A 334 -3.93 17.43 16.23
N MET A 335 -4.87 18.32 15.94
CA MET A 335 -5.45 18.42 14.59
C MET A 335 -4.40 18.84 13.56
N GLN A 336 -3.52 19.77 13.91
CA GLN A 336 -2.52 20.30 12.99
C GLN A 336 -1.39 19.31 12.72
N ILE A 337 -0.91 18.57 13.74
CA ILE A 337 0.18 17.61 13.54
C ILE A 337 -0.28 16.38 12.73
N ARG A 338 -1.58 16.08 12.70
CA ARG A 338 -2.15 15.02 11.85
C ARG A 338 -1.87 15.24 10.37
N GLU A 339 -1.85 16.49 9.91
CA GLU A 339 -1.60 16.83 8.50
C GLU A 339 -0.15 16.54 8.05
N ILE A 340 0.76 16.37 9.01
CA ILE A 340 2.16 16.02 8.76
C ILE A 340 2.31 14.56 8.33
N ALA A 341 1.50 13.68 8.91
CA ALA A 341 1.58 12.25 8.65
C ALA A 341 1.25 11.89 7.19
N THR A 342 1.76 10.76 6.73
CA THR A 342 1.12 10.04 5.63
C THR A 342 -0.31 9.70 6.03
N GLU A 343 -1.24 9.76 5.08
CA GLU A 343 -2.62 9.34 5.30
C GLU A 343 -2.68 7.91 5.90
N GLY A 344 -3.40 7.76 7.01
CA GLY A 344 -3.48 6.51 7.76
C GLY A 344 -2.34 6.26 8.77
N PHE A 345 -1.30 7.08 8.82
CA PHE A 345 -0.13 6.91 9.72
C PHE A 345 -0.05 7.94 10.85
N TYR A 346 -1.20 8.45 11.28
CA TYR A 346 -1.32 9.31 12.47
C TYR A 346 -1.93 8.52 13.61
N TYR A 347 -1.24 8.51 14.75
CA TYR A 347 -1.66 7.81 15.96
C TYR A 347 -1.55 8.73 17.16
N ILE A 348 -2.52 8.62 18.07
CA ILE A 348 -2.43 9.21 19.41
C ILE A 348 -1.79 8.15 20.30
N TYR A 349 -0.87 8.57 21.17
CA TYR A 349 -0.17 7.65 22.06
C TYR A 349 -1.15 7.00 23.04
N GLU A 350 -1.31 5.68 22.92
CA GLU A 350 -2.03 4.84 23.86
C GLU A 350 -1.16 3.62 24.21
N GLU A 351 -0.79 3.50 25.49
CA GLU A 351 0.30 2.61 25.95
C GLU A 351 0.19 1.14 25.50
N TYR A 352 -1.04 0.63 25.35
CA TYR A 352 -1.29 -0.78 25.03
C TYR A 352 -1.22 -1.12 23.54
N TYR A 353 -1.55 -0.18 22.65
CA TYR A 353 -1.75 -0.47 21.22
C TYR A 353 -0.69 0.15 20.33
N ILE A 354 -0.09 1.27 20.76
CA ILE A 354 0.73 2.11 19.89
C ILE A 354 1.96 1.40 19.30
N PHE A 355 2.55 0.43 20.00
CA PHE A 355 3.68 -0.32 19.43
C PHE A 355 3.26 -1.18 18.23
N GLY A 356 2.08 -1.80 18.29
CA GLY A 356 1.54 -2.64 17.22
C GLY A 356 1.13 -1.80 16.02
N ASP A 357 0.52 -0.64 16.26
CA ASP A 357 0.13 0.31 15.21
C ASP A 357 1.35 0.85 14.45
N VAL A 358 2.41 1.26 15.17
CA VAL A 358 3.65 1.72 14.54
C VAL A 358 4.33 0.58 13.77
N GLN A 359 4.36 -0.64 14.32
CA GLN A 359 4.89 -1.81 13.59
C GLN A 359 4.08 -2.10 12.31
N HIS A 360 2.76 -2.00 12.38
CA HIS A 360 1.90 -2.15 11.22
C HIS A 360 2.20 -1.07 10.18
N ALA A 361 2.35 0.20 10.58
CA ALA A 361 2.74 1.28 9.68
C ALA A 361 4.09 1.03 8.99
N LEU A 362 5.09 0.50 9.72
CA LEU A 362 6.38 0.10 9.14
C LEU A 362 6.21 -1.04 8.12
N CYS A 363 5.39 -2.05 8.42
CA CYS A 363 5.07 -3.12 7.48
C CYS A 363 4.38 -2.59 6.21
N THR A 364 3.42 -1.68 6.37
CA THR A 364 2.70 -1.05 5.25
C THR A 364 3.63 -0.16 4.41
N ALA A 365 4.57 0.55 5.03
CA ALA A 365 5.62 1.29 4.33
C ALA A 365 6.58 0.35 3.56
N ASN A 366 6.87 -0.83 4.11
CA ASN A 366 7.65 -1.88 3.47
C ASN A 366 6.85 -2.65 2.39
N CYS A 367 5.55 -2.38 2.25
CA CYS A 367 4.69 -3.01 1.26
C CYS A 367 4.49 -2.10 0.04
N PHE A 368 5.14 -2.41 -1.08
CA PHE A 368 5.11 -1.56 -2.26
C PHE A 368 5.33 -2.32 -3.57
N CYS A 369 4.90 -1.72 -4.68
CA CYS A 369 5.14 -2.25 -6.02
C CYS A 369 6.44 -1.74 -6.65
N ARG A 370 7.00 -2.56 -7.53
CA ARG A 370 8.07 -2.15 -8.44
C ARG A 370 7.58 -1.06 -9.39
N LYS A 371 8.49 -0.31 -10.00
CA LYS A 371 8.12 0.75 -10.96
C LYS A 371 7.27 0.17 -12.10
N LYS A 372 6.35 0.98 -12.64
CA LYS A 372 5.38 0.62 -13.70
C LYS A 372 4.30 -0.39 -13.29
N TRP A 373 4.32 -0.88 -12.06
CA TRP A 373 3.23 -1.65 -11.48
C TRP A 373 2.47 -0.78 -10.49
N LEU A 374 1.14 -0.85 -10.56
CA LEU A 374 0.25 -0.13 -9.67
C LEU A 374 -0.15 -1.04 -8.51
N GLN A 375 0.01 -0.57 -7.28
CA GLN A 375 -0.44 -1.34 -6.12
C GLN A 375 -1.96 -1.35 -6.05
N TYR A 376 -2.55 -2.52 -5.80
CA TYR A 376 -3.96 -2.59 -5.47
C TYR A 376 -4.17 -2.01 -4.06
N THR A 377 -4.98 -0.96 -3.98
CA THR A 377 -5.29 -0.26 -2.73
C THR A 377 -6.80 -0.11 -2.57
N LEU A 378 -7.24 -0.08 -1.32
CA LEU A 378 -8.60 0.26 -0.94
C LEU A 378 -8.51 1.32 0.16
N ASP A 379 -8.88 2.56 -0.17
CA ASP A 379 -8.63 3.72 0.69
C ASP A 379 -7.14 3.79 1.11
N THR A 380 -6.86 3.69 2.41
CA THR A 380 -5.49 3.68 2.96
C THR A 380 -4.86 2.28 3.02
N LEU A 381 -5.63 1.22 2.78
CA LEU A 381 -5.15 -0.16 2.84
C LEU A 381 -4.39 -0.52 1.56
N ARG A 382 -3.17 -1.02 1.73
CA ARG A 382 -2.34 -1.56 0.66
C ARG A 382 -2.41 -3.08 0.66
N PHE A 383 -2.67 -3.67 -0.50
CA PHE A 383 -2.65 -5.11 -0.67
C PHE A 383 -1.29 -5.58 -1.20
N GLY A 384 -1.01 -6.85 -0.95
CA GLY A 384 0.17 -7.60 -1.40
C GLY A 384 0.18 -7.89 -2.91
N SER A 385 -0.53 -7.08 -3.71
CA SER A 385 -0.82 -7.32 -5.13
C SER A 385 -0.49 -6.09 -5.97
N CYS A 386 0.31 -6.30 -7.00
CA CYS A 386 0.72 -5.30 -7.97
C CYS A 386 0.13 -5.61 -9.33
N LEU A 387 -0.48 -4.62 -9.98
CA LEU A 387 -1.25 -4.75 -11.21
C LEU A 387 -0.62 -3.93 -12.34
N ARG A 388 -0.65 -4.45 -13.57
CA ARG A 388 -0.13 -3.75 -14.74
C ARG A 388 -0.88 -4.14 -16.00
N ILE A 389 -1.42 -3.15 -16.71
CA ILE A 389 -2.00 -3.36 -18.03
C ILE A 389 -0.91 -3.78 -19.00
N GLY A 390 -1.12 -4.90 -19.69
CA GLY A 390 -0.19 -5.44 -20.65
C GLY A 390 0.02 -4.52 -21.87
N PRO A 391 1.19 -4.59 -22.53
CA PRO A 391 1.38 -3.92 -23.81
C PRO A 391 0.54 -4.60 -24.89
N GLY A 392 -0.31 -3.82 -25.56
CA GLY A 392 -1.08 -4.24 -26.73
C GLY A 392 -2.24 -5.17 -26.41
N GLN A 393 -2.76 -5.82 -27.46
CA GLN A 393 -3.87 -6.76 -27.38
C GLN A 393 -3.41 -8.15 -27.81
N PHE A 394 -3.67 -9.15 -26.98
CA PHE A 394 -3.26 -10.54 -27.21
C PHE A 394 -4.44 -11.47 -27.01
N ASN A 395 -4.37 -12.68 -27.56
CA ASN A 395 -5.27 -13.72 -27.09
C ASN A 395 -4.90 -14.18 -25.68
N TRP A 396 -5.85 -14.78 -24.96
CA TRP A 396 -5.67 -15.14 -23.56
C TRP A 396 -4.40 -15.97 -23.29
N GLU A 397 -4.12 -16.96 -24.16
CA GLU A 397 -2.92 -17.79 -24.07
C GLU A 397 -1.61 -17.00 -24.25
N GLN A 398 -1.60 -16.03 -25.17
CA GLN A 398 -0.47 -15.11 -25.36
C GLN A 398 -0.35 -14.12 -24.20
N ALA A 399 -1.46 -13.60 -23.70
CA ALA A 399 -1.53 -12.70 -22.55
C ALA A 399 -0.96 -13.35 -21.29
N LYS A 400 -1.31 -14.61 -21.03
CA LYS A 400 -0.71 -15.44 -19.97
C LYS A 400 0.81 -15.49 -20.06
N ARG A 401 1.35 -15.83 -21.25
CA ARG A 401 2.82 -15.86 -21.47
C ARG A 401 3.45 -14.47 -21.37
N ALA A 402 2.73 -13.43 -21.76
CA ALA A 402 3.21 -12.06 -21.66
C ALA A 402 3.33 -11.61 -20.19
N CYS A 403 2.34 -11.90 -19.35
CA CYS A 403 2.42 -11.57 -17.92
C CYS A 403 3.58 -12.28 -17.21
N LEU A 404 3.85 -13.54 -17.57
CA LEU A 404 5.02 -14.26 -17.07
C LEU A 404 6.33 -13.55 -17.41
N ARG A 405 6.48 -13.09 -18.66
CA ARG A 405 7.70 -12.35 -19.07
C ARG A 405 7.81 -10.98 -18.42
N ILE A 406 6.70 -10.23 -18.34
CA ILE A 406 6.69 -8.87 -17.77
C ILE A 406 6.97 -8.90 -16.26
N GLY A 407 6.51 -9.94 -15.56
CA GLY A 407 6.76 -10.13 -14.14
C GLY A 407 7.96 -11.03 -13.83
N HIS A 408 8.87 -11.27 -14.77
CA HIS A 408 10.07 -12.10 -14.57
C HIS A 408 9.77 -13.44 -13.88
N GLU A 409 8.85 -14.22 -14.48
CA GLU A 409 8.35 -15.52 -14.01
C GLU A 409 7.42 -15.48 -12.79
N SER A 410 7.38 -14.36 -12.07
CA SER A 410 6.44 -14.15 -10.94
C SER A 410 5.10 -13.55 -11.36
N GLY A 411 5.00 -13.01 -12.59
CA GLY A 411 3.79 -12.40 -13.12
C GLY A 411 2.79 -13.41 -13.68
N HIS A 412 1.50 -13.14 -13.53
CA HIS A 412 0.42 -13.96 -14.08
C HIS A 412 -0.77 -13.08 -14.48
N LEU A 413 -1.76 -13.63 -15.19
CA LEU A 413 -3.01 -12.90 -15.41
C LEU A 413 -3.75 -12.69 -14.08
N ALA A 414 -4.30 -11.50 -13.88
CA ALA A 414 -4.78 -11.07 -12.56
C ALA A 414 -5.93 -11.93 -12.01
N THR A 415 -5.92 -12.13 -10.69
CA THR A 415 -7.03 -12.73 -9.95
C THR A 415 -8.00 -11.66 -9.47
N VAL A 416 -9.28 -12.01 -9.37
CA VAL A 416 -10.33 -11.09 -8.90
C VAL A 416 -11.23 -11.81 -7.90
N PHE A 417 -10.97 -11.60 -6.60
CA PHE A 417 -11.70 -12.24 -5.50
C PHE A 417 -12.72 -11.30 -4.82
N SER A 418 -12.78 -10.04 -5.21
CA SER A 418 -13.69 -9.05 -4.63
C SER A 418 -14.26 -8.09 -5.68
N LYS A 419 -15.38 -7.45 -5.33
CA LYS A 419 -16.00 -6.40 -6.15
C LYS A 419 -15.11 -5.17 -6.22
N GLU A 420 -14.42 -4.88 -5.14
CA GLU A 420 -13.52 -3.74 -4.99
C GLU A 420 -12.35 -3.85 -5.97
N LYS A 421 -11.71 -5.03 -6.06
CA LYS A 421 -10.63 -5.25 -7.04
C LYS A 421 -11.14 -5.28 -8.47
N HIS A 422 -12.32 -5.84 -8.70
CA HIS A 422 -12.97 -5.80 -10.01
C HIS A 422 -13.14 -4.36 -10.50
N ASN A 423 -13.72 -3.50 -9.65
CA ASN A 423 -13.91 -2.08 -9.95
C ASN A 423 -12.59 -1.34 -10.11
N PHE A 424 -11.60 -1.63 -9.25
CA PHE A 424 -10.26 -1.06 -9.36
C PHE A 424 -9.63 -1.34 -10.73
N ILE A 425 -9.64 -2.60 -11.19
CA ILE A 425 -9.11 -2.97 -12.51
C ILE A 425 -9.93 -2.33 -13.63
N ALA A 426 -11.27 -2.30 -13.53
CA ALA A 426 -12.10 -1.64 -14.54
C ALA A 426 -11.75 -0.15 -14.68
N LEU A 427 -11.55 0.56 -13.56
CA LEU A 427 -11.10 1.96 -13.56
C LEU A 427 -9.70 2.13 -14.16
N MET A 428 -8.78 1.17 -13.96
CA MET A 428 -7.47 1.21 -14.64
C MET A 428 -7.64 1.23 -16.16
N PHE A 429 -8.56 0.45 -16.72
CA PHE A 429 -8.81 0.42 -18.17
C PHE A 429 -9.56 1.64 -18.68
N ILE A 430 -10.52 2.18 -17.91
CA ILE A 430 -11.24 3.41 -18.27
C ILE A 430 -10.29 4.60 -18.34
N ASN A 431 -9.33 4.68 -17.41
CA ASN A 431 -8.37 5.76 -17.34
C ASN A 431 -7.16 5.57 -18.28
N ASP A 432 -7.10 4.46 -19.01
CA ASP A 432 -6.03 4.19 -19.96
C ASP A 432 -6.43 4.68 -21.35
N SER A 433 -5.77 5.76 -21.83
CA SER A 433 -6.05 6.37 -23.13
C SER A 433 -5.82 5.45 -24.34
N ARG A 434 -5.19 4.28 -24.14
CA ARG A 434 -4.96 3.29 -25.20
C ARG A 434 -6.13 2.33 -25.39
N VAL A 435 -7.17 2.42 -24.55
CA VAL A 435 -8.31 1.52 -24.54
C VAL A 435 -9.61 2.31 -24.68
N GLU A 436 -10.42 1.93 -25.66
CA GLU A 436 -11.69 2.59 -25.97
C GLU A 436 -12.88 1.74 -25.53
N SER A 437 -14.01 2.41 -25.27
CA SER A 437 -15.29 1.76 -24.96
C SER A 437 -15.85 1.01 -26.19
N PRO A 438 -16.49 -0.16 -26.02
CA PRO A 438 -16.72 -0.86 -24.75
C PRO A 438 -15.45 -1.51 -24.20
N TYR A 439 -15.23 -1.32 -22.90
CA TYR A 439 -14.03 -1.83 -22.23
C TYR A 439 -14.13 -3.34 -22.04
N ILE A 440 -13.23 -4.08 -22.70
CA ILE A 440 -13.16 -5.54 -22.63
C ILE A 440 -11.70 -5.97 -22.48
N TYR A 441 -11.40 -6.81 -21.50
CA TYR A 441 -10.03 -7.24 -21.22
C TYR A 441 -9.94 -8.64 -20.57
N HIS A 442 -8.84 -9.33 -20.84
CA HIS A 442 -8.56 -10.65 -20.28
C HIS A 442 -8.18 -10.60 -18.79
N ILE A 443 -8.71 -11.53 -18.00
CA ILE A 443 -8.36 -11.79 -16.60
C ILE A 443 -7.85 -13.23 -16.43
N GLY A 444 -7.29 -13.58 -15.27
CA GLY A 444 -6.64 -14.87 -15.03
C GLY A 444 -7.55 -16.07 -14.81
N LEU A 445 -8.84 -15.99 -15.15
CA LEU A 445 -9.80 -17.07 -14.95
C LEU A 445 -9.92 -17.93 -16.22
N SER A 446 -9.88 -19.25 -16.05
CA SER A 446 -10.09 -20.20 -17.16
C SER A 446 -10.72 -21.51 -16.65
N TYR A 447 -11.54 -22.15 -17.48
CA TYR A 447 -12.15 -23.44 -17.20
C TYR A 447 -11.14 -24.57 -17.43
N ASP A 448 -10.92 -25.38 -16.39
CA ASP A 448 -10.10 -26.58 -16.45
C ASP A 448 -11.01 -27.81 -16.57
N THR A 449 -10.91 -28.53 -17.69
CA THR A 449 -11.77 -29.69 -17.97
C THR A 449 -11.44 -30.89 -17.09
N LYS A 450 -10.22 -31.00 -16.57
CA LYS A 450 -9.83 -32.11 -15.69
C LYS A 450 -10.43 -31.95 -14.30
N GLN A 451 -10.44 -30.73 -13.78
CA GLN A 451 -11.02 -30.39 -12.49
C GLN A 451 -12.52 -30.03 -12.59
N SER A 452 -13.04 -29.87 -13.80
CA SER A 452 -14.42 -29.46 -14.08
C SER A 452 -14.82 -28.18 -13.33
N ASP A 453 -13.89 -27.22 -13.25
CA ASP A 453 -14.08 -25.96 -12.54
C ASP A 453 -13.32 -24.81 -13.21
N TYR A 454 -13.74 -23.59 -12.92
CA TYR A 454 -12.97 -22.39 -13.27
C TYR A 454 -11.85 -22.18 -12.27
N LEU A 455 -10.62 -21.99 -12.76
CA LEU A 455 -9.42 -21.84 -11.97
C LEU A 455 -8.73 -20.52 -12.31
N TRP A 456 -8.29 -19.83 -11.26
CA TRP A 456 -7.47 -18.63 -11.33
C TRP A 456 -5.99 -19.00 -11.52
N GLU A 457 -5.34 -18.32 -12.45
CA GLU A 457 -3.90 -18.36 -12.64
C GLU A 457 -3.18 -17.83 -11.39
N GLN A 458 -2.00 -18.41 -11.13
CA GLN A 458 -1.10 -18.06 -10.03
C GLN A 458 0.33 -17.95 -10.56
N PRO A 459 1.26 -17.33 -9.79
CA PRO A 459 2.67 -17.38 -10.12
C PRO A 459 3.17 -18.82 -10.32
N VAL A 460 4.21 -18.99 -11.14
CA VAL A 460 4.83 -20.30 -11.34
C VAL A 460 5.44 -20.77 -10.01
N GLY A 461 5.17 -22.03 -9.64
CA GLY A 461 5.68 -22.61 -8.40
C GLY A 461 4.82 -22.34 -7.16
N SER A 462 3.70 -21.62 -7.29
CA SER A 462 2.73 -21.48 -6.18
C SER A 462 2.13 -22.82 -5.76
N ASP A 463 1.80 -22.91 -4.47
CA ASP A 463 1.01 -24.00 -3.89
C ASP A 463 -0.24 -23.42 -3.19
N PRO A 464 -1.46 -23.63 -3.72
CA PRO A 464 -1.76 -24.41 -4.93
C PRO A 464 -1.34 -23.70 -6.22
N ALA A 465 -1.01 -24.48 -7.25
CA ALA A 465 -0.59 -23.94 -8.56
C ALA A 465 -1.69 -23.17 -9.31
N LYS A 466 -2.95 -23.39 -8.93
CA LYS A 466 -4.13 -22.64 -9.38
C LYS A 466 -5.16 -22.60 -8.27
N ILE A 467 -5.98 -21.55 -8.24
CA ILE A 467 -7.01 -21.36 -7.20
C ILE A 467 -8.41 -21.59 -7.80
N PRO A 468 -9.24 -22.50 -7.25
CA PRO A 468 -10.58 -22.74 -7.78
C PRO A 468 -11.55 -21.60 -7.47
N LEU A 469 -12.38 -21.22 -8.46
CA LEU A 469 -13.42 -20.21 -8.31
C LEU A 469 -14.47 -20.60 -7.26
N ARG A 470 -14.68 -21.89 -7.01
CA ARG A 470 -15.55 -22.39 -5.93
C ARG A 470 -15.14 -21.95 -4.54
N GLY A 471 -13.87 -21.64 -4.33
CA GLY A 471 -13.42 -21.03 -3.08
C GLY A 471 -13.53 -19.50 -3.05
N SER A 472 -14.08 -18.83 -4.06
CA SER A 472 -14.31 -17.38 -4.03
C SER A 472 -15.79 -17.08 -3.79
N SER A 473 -16.09 -16.19 -2.85
CA SER A 473 -17.44 -15.66 -2.64
C SER A 473 -17.87 -14.69 -3.75
N PHE A 474 -16.91 -14.09 -4.46
CA PHE A 474 -17.18 -13.13 -5.53
C PHE A 474 -17.27 -13.80 -6.90
N ARG A 475 -18.38 -13.54 -7.59
CA ARG A 475 -18.67 -13.97 -8.97
C ARG A 475 -19.55 -12.93 -9.64
N ILE A 476 -19.20 -12.51 -10.86
CA ILE A 476 -19.95 -11.47 -11.57
C ILE A 476 -20.11 -11.79 -13.06
N TRP A 477 -20.65 -12.97 -13.37
CA TRP A 477 -20.92 -13.34 -14.76
C TRP A 477 -21.95 -12.41 -15.39
N ASN A 478 -21.70 -12.00 -16.63
CA ASN A 478 -22.72 -11.32 -17.42
C ASN A 478 -23.90 -12.26 -17.69
N ARG A 479 -25.08 -11.69 -17.90
CA ARG A 479 -26.28 -12.47 -18.21
C ARG A 479 -26.03 -13.38 -19.42
N GLY A 480 -26.33 -14.67 -19.28
CA GLY A 480 -26.10 -15.69 -20.31
C GLY A 480 -24.70 -16.32 -20.30
N TYR A 481 -23.85 -15.93 -19.34
CA TYR A 481 -22.53 -16.51 -19.13
C TYR A 481 -22.42 -17.27 -17.79
N PRO A 482 -21.56 -18.29 -17.68
CA PRO A 482 -20.79 -18.88 -18.78
C PRO A 482 -21.70 -19.58 -19.81
N SER A 483 -21.40 -19.36 -21.09
CA SER A 483 -22.13 -19.94 -22.23
C SER A 483 -21.48 -21.25 -22.66
N LEU A 484 -22.29 -22.25 -23.02
CA LEU A 484 -21.85 -23.52 -23.59
C LEU A 484 -21.16 -23.36 -24.96
N SER A 485 -21.51 -22.31 -25.71
CA SER A 485 -20.87 -21.98 -26.98
C SER A 485 -19.61 -21.12 -26.82
N GLY A 486 -19.36 -20.61 -25.61
CA GLY A 486 -18.15 -19.87 -25.30
C GLY A 486 -16.95 -20.80 -25.15
N GLY A 487 -15.74 -20.23 -25.21
CA GLY A 487 -14.53 -20.98 -24.92
C GLY A 487 -14.24 -21.11 -23.43
N ASN A 488 -13.04 -21.58 -23.09
CA ASN A 488 -12.68 -21.87 -21.70
C ASN A 488 -12.04 -20.68 -20.97
N CYS A 489 -11.64 -19.61 -21.65
CA CYS A 489 -10.94 -18.49 -21.02
C CYS A 489 -11.90 -17.35 -20.70
N VAL A 490 -11.53 -16.42 -19.83
CA VAL A 490 -12.48 -15.41 -19.33
C VAL A 490 -11.96 -14.00 -19.49
N ASP A 491 -12.89 -13.14 -19.89
CA ASP A 491 -12.70 -11.70 -20.03
C ASP A 491 -13.67 -11.00 -19.09
N THR A 492 -13.30 -9.81 -18.65
CA THR A 492 -14.28 -8.84 -18.17
C THR A 492 -14.76 -8.03 -19.38
N ALA A 493 -16.07 -7.87 -19.51
CA ALA A 493 -16.70 -7.08 -20.57
C ALA A 493 -17.73 -6.11 -20.00
N GLN A 494 -17.64 -4.85 -20.42
CA GLN A 494 -18.67 -3.85 -20.21
C GLN A 494 -19.91 -4.20 -21.07
N TYR A 495 -21.09 -4.24 -20.45
CA TYR A 495 -22.33 -4.64 -21.14
C TYR A 495 -23.36 -3.52 -21.28
N SER A 496 -23.10 -2.35 -20.71
CA SER A 496 -23.91 -1.15 -20.90
C SER A 496 -23.04 0.10 -20.99
N THR A 497 -23.64 1.25 -21.31
CA THR A 497 -22.95 2.54 -21.30
C THR A 497 -22.62 3.04 -19.88
N LYS A 498 -23.19 2.40 -18.85
CA LYS A 498 -22.90 2.69 -17.44
C LYS A 498 -21.67 1.91 -16.97
N PHE A 499 -21.23 2.17 -15.74
CA PHE A 499 -20.15 1.42 -15.08
C PHE A 499 -20.65 0.02 -14.67
N GLU A 500 -20.87 -0.82 -15.67
CA GLU A 500 -21.48 -2.14 -15.53
C GLU A 500 -20.64 -3.16 -16.29
N PHE A 501 -19.98 -4.02 -15.53
CA PHE A 501 -18.99 -4.97 -15.99
C PHE A 501 -19.31 -6.36 -15.45
N GLY A 502 -19.00 -7.37 -16.24
CA GLY A 502 -19.10 -8.75 -15.80
C GLY A 502 -18.28 -9.69 -16.67
N TRP A 503 -18.22 -10.94 -16.25
CA TRP A 503 -17.37 -11.96 -16.87
C TRP A 503 -18.07 -12.63 -18.04
N GLN A 504 -17.29 -12.95 -19.07
CA GLN A 504 -17.73 -13.70 -20.25
C GLN A 504 -16.67 -14.74 -20.60
N ASN A 505 -17.08 -15.98 -20.88
CA ASN A 505 -16.16 -17.01 -21.35
C ASN A 505 -15.98 -16.95 -22.86
N ILE A 506 -14.73 -16.94 -23.31
CA ILE A 506 -14.30 -16.72 -24.69
C ILE A 506 -13.31 -17.77 -25.16
N HIS A 507 -13.07 -17.81 -26.47
CA HIS A 507 -12.06 -18.68 -27.06
C HIS A 507 -10.65 -18.17 -26.75
N CYS A 508 -9.88 -18.99 -26.03
CA CYS A 508 -8.54 -18.69 -25.53
C CYS A 508 -7.51 -18.25 -26.60
N ARG A 509 -7.74 -18.57 -27.89
CA ARG A 509 -6.77 -18.37 -28.99
C ARG A 509 -7.26 -17.46 -30.12
N TYR A 510 -8.55 -17.14 -30.15
CA TYR A 510 -9.16 -16.43 -31.29
C TYR A 510 -9.63 -15.02 -30.93
N VAL A 511 -9.81 -14.71 -29.64
CA VAL A 511 -10.21 -13.38 -29.18
C VAL A 511 -8.95 -12.65 -28.74
N TYR A 512 -8.66 -11.49 -29.34
CA TYR A 512 -7.53 -10.63 -28.99
C TYR A 512 -8.04 -9.41 -28.25
N LYS A 513 -7.60 -9.20 -27.01
CA LYS A 513 -7.99 -8.06 -26.17
C LYS A 513 -6.84 -7.56 -25.32
N PRO A 514 -6.94 -6.33 -24.78
CA PRO A 514 -6.12 -5.89 -23.66
C PRO A 514 -6.19 -6.90 -22.50
N TYR A 515 -5.21 -6.87 -21.60
CA TYR A 515 -5.11 -7.83 -20.52
C TYR A 515 -4.45 -7.20 -19.29
N ILE A 516 -4.79 -7.73 -18.11
CA ILE A 516 -4.25 -7.26 -16.84
C ILE A 516 -3.34 -8.32 -16.22
N CYS A 517 -2.10 -7.93 -15.96
CA CYS A 517 -1.14 -8.75 -15.25
C CYS A 517 -1.15 -8.42 -13.76
N GLN A 518 -0.78 -9.42 -12.95
CA GLN A 518 -0.60 -9.32 -11.51
C GLN A 518 0.73 -9.96 -11.12
N MET A 519 1.37 -9.41 -10.09
CA MET A 519 2.45 -10.05 -9.34
C MET A 519 2.36 -9.69 -7.85
N ASN A 520 3.11 -10.39 -6.99
CA ASN A 520 3.20 -10.04 -5.58
C ASN A 520 3.91 -8.69 -5.39
N SER A 521 3.45 -7.88 -4.43
CA SER A 521 4.20 -6.70 -4.00
C SER A 521 5.47 -7.10 -3.27
N CYS A 522 6.42 -6.16 -3.20
CA CYS A 522 7.50 -6.24 -2.25
C CYS A 522 6.89 -6.13 -0.84
N ASP A 523 7.20 -7.06 0.06
CA ASP A 523 6.78 -7.08 1.46
C ASP A 523 7.72 -7.96 2.29
N THR A 524 7.53 -8.04 3.60
CA THR A 524 8.46 -8.78 4.48
C THR A 524 8.72 -10.25 4.10
N ASP A 525 7.87 -10.89 3.28
CA ASP A 525 8.09 -12.24 2.78
C ASP A 525 8.50 -12.30 1.31
N ASN A 526 8.39 -11.19 0.57
CA ASN A 526 8.81 -11.04 -0.82
C ASN A 526 9.84 -9.91 -0.99
N TYR A 527 11.11 -10.21 -0.77
CA TYR A 527 12.20 -9.25 -0.96
C TYR A 527 12.35 -8.80 -2.41
N CYS A 528 12.44 -7.48 -2.63
CA CYS A 528 12.75 -6.92 -3.93
C CYS A 528 14.15 -6.31 -3.96
N ALA A 529 15.11 -7.04 -4.51
CA ALA A 529 16.49 -6.54 -4.70
C ALA A 529 16.57 -5.40 -5.74
N ASN A 530 15.72 -5.43 -6.77
CA ASN A 530 15.60 -4.39 -7.79
C ASN A 530 14.16 -3.88 -7.87
N ILE A 531 13.99 -2.57 -7.93
CA ILE A 531 12.68 -1.88 -7.99
C ILE A 531 12.41 -1.21 -9.35
N GLU A 532 13.39 -1.18 -10.26
CA GLU A 532 13.32 -0.46 -11.53
C GLU A 532 12.55 -1.22 -12.64
N GLU A 533 12.30 -2.52 -12.43
CA GLU A 533 11.81 -3.46 -13.45
C GLU A 533 10.35 -3.89 -13.25
#